data_AF-A0A4Q4KH00-F1
#
_entry.id   AF-A0A4Q4KH00-F1
#
_cell.length_a   1.000
_cell.length_b   1.000
_cell.length_c   1.000
_cell.angle_alpha   90.00
_cell.angle_beta   90.00
_cell.angle_gamma   90.00
#
_symmetry.space_group_name_H-M   'P 1'
#
loop_
_entity.id
_entity.type
_entity.pdbx_description
1 polymer ?
#
loop_
_entity_poly.entity_id
_entity_poly.type
_entity_poly.pdbx_seq_one_letter_code
_entity_poly.pdbx_strand_id
1 'polypeptide(L)'
;MKNKLNKGLHYLLLVVLMASALYVFVYYMLADEILDLRTLPTGFLIAVIVYILAQLIKRFLQKKMPWYNWLYYLGLIAVIVPLPLFSVQGNWVFSVTRWGSLFLLIPPLIEFLILVKSKPSVIR
;
A
#
# COMPACT_ATOMS: atom_id res chain seq x y z
N MET A 1 -1.75 29.73 -8.30
CA MET A 1 -1.50 29.29 -6.90
C MET A 1 -2.00 27.88 -6.54
N LYS A 2 -2.79 27.17 -7.38
CA LYS A 2 -3.24 25.77 -7.16
C LYS A 2 -2.13 24.68 -7.12
N ASN A 3 -0.85 25.02 -7.27
CA ASN A 3 0.20 24.06 -7.66
C ASN A 3 1.19 23.60 -6.57
N LYS A 4 1.31 24.29 -5.42
CA LYS A 4 2.28 23.88 -4.37
C LYS A 4 1.60 23.07 -3.25
N LEU A 5 0.44 23.52 -2.78
CA LEU A 5 -0.30 22.85 -1.70
C LEU A 5 -0.75 21.44 -2.12
N ASN A 6 -1.25 21.29 -3.34
CA ASN A 6 -1.64 19.99 -3.91
C ASN A 6 -0.44 19.05 -4.09
N LYS A 7 0.75 19.57 -4.41
CA LYS A 7 1.97 18.77 -4.53
C LYS A 7 2.48 18.31 -3.16
N GLY A 8 2.45 19.19 -2.16
CA GLY A 8 2.83 18.84 -0.78
C GLY A 8 1.89 17.79 -0.19
N LEU A 9 0.58 17.96 -0.34
CA LEU A 9 -0.42 16.98 0.09
C LEU A 9 -0.24 15.64 -0.62
N HIS A 10 0.01 15.66 -1.94
CA HIS A 10 0.26 14.42 -2.69
C HIS A 10 1.52 13.70 -2.21
N TYR A 11 2.60 14.43 -1.94
CA TYR A 11 3.83 13.85 -1.38
C TYR A 11 3.61 13.26 0.01
N LEU A 12 2.88 13.98 0.88
CA LEU A 12 2.50 13.49 2.19
C LEU A 12 1.68 12.19 2.09
N LEU A 13 0.69 12.13 1.19
CA LEU A 13 -0.10 10.92 0.96
C LEU A 13 0.78 9.75 0.51
N LEU A 14 1.76 9.98 -0.37
CA LEU A 14 2.69 8.92 -0.78
C LEU A 14 3.53 8.40 0.38
N VAL A 15 4.03 9.29 1.24
CA VAL A 15 4.78 8.89 2.44
C VAL A 15 3.89 8.05 3.38
N VAL A 16 2.66 8.46 3.62
CA VAL A 16 1.69 7.70 4.44
C VAL A 16 1.39 6.34 3.82
N LEU A 17 1.18 6.28 2.51
CA LEU A 17 0.94 5.03 1.79
C LEU A 17 2.13 4.08 1.87
N MET A 18 3.36 4.58 1.66
CA MET A 18 4.57 3.79 1.75
C MET A 18 4.81 3.28 3.17
N ALA A 19 4.67 4.14 4.19
CA ALA A 19 4.85 3.76 5.58
C ALA A 19 3.84 2.68 6.02
N SER A 20 2.57 2.85 5.66
CA SER A 20 1.50 1.90 6.00
C SER A 20 1.70 0.56 5.27
N ALA A 21 2.04 0.61 3.97
CA ALA A 21 2.33 -0.60 3.18
C ALA A 21 3.57 -1.34 3.70
N LEU A 22 4.62 -0.61 4.07
CA LEU A 22 5.84 -1.19 4.63
C LEU A 22 5.56 -1.86 5.98
N TYR A 23 4.77 -1.21 6.85
CA TYR A 23 4.35 -1.81 8.11
C TYR A 23 3.60 -3.13 7.90
N VAL A 24 2.62 -3.13 6.99
CA VAL A 24 1.83 -4.33 6.63
C VAL A 24 2.73 -5.44 6.07
N PHE A 25 3.65 -5.09 5.17
CA PHE A 25 4.58 -6.04 4.57
C PHE A 25 5.52 -6.66 5.62
N VAL A 26 6.14 -5.83 6.48
CA VAL A 26 7.03 -6.30 7.54
C VAL A 26 6.28 -7.20 8.51
N TYR A 27 5.05 -6.85 8.88
CA TYR A 27 4.22 -7.71 9.73
C TYR A 27 4.06 -9.12 9.14
N TYR A 28 3.70 -9.24 7.86
CA TYR A 28 3.56 -10.56 7.23
C TYR A 28 4.88 -11.31 7.03
N MET A 29 5.98 -10.59 6.85
CA MET A 29 7.31 -11.20 6.77
C MET A 29 7.77 -11.79 8.10
N LEU A 30 7.35 -11.20 9.22
CA LEU A 30 7.68 -11.64 10.58
C LEU A 30 6.65 -12.62 11.16
N ALA A 31 5.49 -12.79 10.52
CA ALA A 31 4.49 -13.76 10.96
C ALA A 31 4.99 -15.19 10.69
N ASP A 32 5.11 -15.98 11.75
CA ASP A 32 5.60 -17.36 11.69
C ASP A 32 4.47 -18.38 11.83
N GLU A 33 3.34 -18.00 12.44
CA GLU A 33 2.20 -18.87 12.65
C GLU A 33 1.00 -18.48 11.77
N ILE A 34 0.21 -19.48 11.36
CA ILE A 34 -0.99 -19.23 10.56
C ILE A 34 -2.02 -18.38 11.34
N LEU A 35 -1.96 -18.47 12.67
CA LEU A 35 -2.78 -17.67 13.57
C LEU A 35 -2.47 -16.17 13.42
N ASP A 36 -1.19 -15.80 13.29
CA ASP A 36 -0.76 -14.40 13.12
C ASP A 36 -1.33 -13.74 11.86
N LEU A 37 -1.61 -14.53 10.82
CA LEU A 37 -2.23 -14.05 9.58
C LEU A 37 -3.74 -13.80 9.73
N ARG A 38 -4.36 -14.31 10.80
CA ARG A 38 -5.82 -14.30 11.03
C ARG A 38 -6.23 -13.44 12.21
N THR A 39 -5.48 -13.50 13.30
CA THR A 39 -5.67 -12.67 14.50
C THR A 39 -4.85 -11.41 14.35
N LEU A 40 -5.28 -10.55 13.43
CA LEU A 40 -4.57 -9.33 13.12
C LEU A 40 -4.67 -8.34 14.30
N PRO A 41 -3.55 -7.84 14.84
CA PRO A 41 -3.57 -6.88 15.91
C PRO A 41 -4.19 -5.57 15.45
N THR A 42 -4.79 -4.82 16.37
CA THR A 42 -5.48 -3.56 16.07
C THR A 42 -4.58 -2.57 15.33
N GLY A 43 -3.29 -2.50 15.67
CA GLY A 43 -2.32 -1.64 14.96
C GLY A 43 -2.17 -1.99 13.47
N PHE A 44 -2.20 -3.28 13.12
CA PHE A 44 -2.18 -3.72 11.72
C PHE A 44 -3.45 -3.30 10.98
N LEU A 45 -4.62 -3.52 11.59
CA LEU A 45 -5.90 -3.11 11.01
C LEU A 45 -5.97 -1.60 10.80
N ILE A 46 -5.49 -0.82 11.77
CA ILE A 46 -5.39 0.64 11.64
C ILE A 46 -4.49 1.01 10.45
N ALA A 47 -3.32 0.38 10.28
CA ALA A 47 -2.43 0.65 9.15
C ALA A 47 -3.11 0.36 7.80
N VAL A 48 -3.86 -0.74 7.69
CA VAL A 48 -4.63 -1.08 6.48
C VAL A 48 -5.73 -0.04 6.22
N ILE A 49 -6.47 0.37 7.24
CA ILE A 49 -7.50 1.41 7.11
C ILE A 49 -6.89 2.75 6.68
N VAL A 50 -5.81 3.18 7.32
CA VAL A 50 -5.07 4.40 6.96
C VAL A 50 -4.62 4.34 5.50
N TYR A 51 -4.08 3.19 5.07
CA TYR A 51 -3.68 2.98 3.68
C TYR A 51 -4.87 3.13 2.71
N ILE A 52 -6.01 2.49 2.99
CA ILE A 52 -7.22 2.58 2.15
C ILE A 52 -7.73 4.02 2.08
N LEU A 53 -7.84 4.71 3.22
CA LEU A 53 -8.30 6.10 3.27
C LEU A 53 -7.35 7.01 2.49
N ALA A 54 -6.04 6.85 2.64
CA ALA A 54 -5.05 7.61 1.88
C ALA A 54 -5.17 7.34 0.37
N GLN A 55 -5.43 6.10 -0.06
CA GLN A 55 -5.68 5.78 -1.48
C GLN A 55 -6.96 6.43 -2.00
N LEU A 56 -8.04 6.45 -1.21
CA LEU A 56 -9.30 7.10 -1.60
C LEU A 56 -9.13 8.61 -1.75
N ILE A 57 -8.45 9.25 -0.80
CA ILE A 57 -8.12 10.69 -0.87
C ILE A 57 -7.24 10.95 -2.11
N LYS A 58 -6.19 10.14 -2.32
CA LYS A 58 -5.32 10.27 -3.50
C LYS A 58 -6.12 10.15 -4.80
N ARG A 59 -7.02 9.17 -4.88
CA ARG A 59 -7.88 8.93 -6.04
C ARG A 59 -8.83 10.10 -6.29
N PHE A 60 -9.40 10.69 -5.25
CA PHE A 60 -10.24 11.88 -5.37
C PHE A 60 -9.46 13.08 -5.95
N LEU A 61 -8.19 13.23 -5.59
CA LEU A 61 -7.33 14.31 -6.08
C LEU A 61 -6.82 14.07 -7.52
N GLN A 62 -6.80 12.82 -7.99
CA GLN A 62 -6.26 12.44 -9.29
C GLN A 62 -7.36 12.24 -10.34
N LYS A 63 -7.38 13.11 -11.37
CA LYS A 63 -8.38 13.02 -12.46
C LYS A 63 -8.23 11.78 -13.35
N LYS A 64 -7.02 11.22 -13.47
CA LYS A 64 -6.75 10.00 -14.26
C LYS A 64 -5.91 9.07 -13.40
N MET A 65 -6.31 7.80 -13.36
CA MET A 65 -5.63 6.77 -12.58
C MET A 65 -4.62 6.05 -13.46
N PRO A 66 -3.31 6.11 -13.15
CA PRO A 66 -2.29 5.31 -13.83
C PRO A 66 -2.56 3.81 -13.67
N TRP A 67 -2.11 3.01 -14.64
CA TRP A 67 -2.33 1.56 -14.63
C TRP A 67 -1.75 0.87 -13.38
N TYR A 68 -0.59 1.33 -12.89
CA TYR A 68 0.06 0.74 -11.71
C TYR A 68 -0.74 0.99 -10.42
N ASN A 69 -1.62 2.00 -10.38
CA ASN A 69 -2.49 2.23 -9.23
C ASN A 69 -3.55 1.14 -9.07
N TRP A 70 -3.72 0.21 -10.02
CA TRP A 70 -4.59 -0.95 -9.82
C TRP A 70 -3.91 -2.05 -8.98
N LEU A 71 -2.58 -2.03 -8.87
CA LEU A 71 -1.84 -3.08 -8.18
C LEU A 71 -2.16 -3.16 -6.68
N TYR A 72 -2.54 -2.04 -6.03
CA TYR A 72 -2.89 -2.12 -4.60
C TYR A 72 -4.11 -2.99 -4.33
N TYR A 73 -5.01 -3.19 -5.30
CA TYR A 73 -6.14 -4.10 -5.13
C TYR A 73 -5.66 -5.55 -4.96
N LEU A 74 -4.61 -5.95 -5.66
CA LEU A 74 -3.98 -7.26 -5.46
C LEU A 74 -3.38 -7.38 -4.05
N GLY A 75 -2.76 -6.31 -3.56
CA GLY A 75 -2.24 -6.25 -2.20
C GLY A 75 -3.35 -6.33 -1.13
N LEU A 76 -4.48 -5.66 -1.35
CA LEU A 76 -5.64 -5.73 -0.44
C LEU A 76 -6.26 -7.12 -0.44
N ILE A 77 -6.37 -7.76 -1.61
CA ILE A 77 -6.82 -9.15 -1.70
C ILE A 77 -5.89 -10.04 -0.88
N ALA A 78 -4.57 -9.89 -1.03
CA ALA A 78 -3.61 -10.67 -0.26
C ALA A 78 -3.76 -10.50 1.26
N VAL A 79 -4.07 -9.29 1.74
CA VAL A 79 -4.36 -9.02 3.17
C VAL A 79 -5.63 -9.73 3.63
N ILE A 80 -6.65 -9.81 2.77
CA ILE A 80 -7.97 -10.37 3.10
C ILE A 80 -7.99 -11.90 3.01
N VAL A 81 -7.25 -12.49 2.06
CA VAL A 81 -7.20 -13.93 1.79
C VAL A 81 -7.06 -14.82 3.03
N PRO A 82 -6.17 -14.55 4.01
CA PRO A 82 -6.03 -15.44 5.16
C PRO A 82 -7.25 -15.42 6.10
N LEU A 83 -8.06 -14.35 6.11
CA LEU A 83 -9.13 -14.13 7.07
C LEU A 83 -10.27 -15.16 6.99
N PRO A 84 -10.87 -15.47 5.82
CA PRO A 84 -11.93 -16.48 5.74
C PRO A 84 -11.41 -17.93 5.77
N LEU A 85 -10.10 -18.16 5.59
CA LEU A 85 -9.53 -19.49 5.38
C LEU A 85 -9.12 -20.18 6.69
N PHE A 86 -10.02 -20.28 7.67
CA PHE A 86 -9.71 -20.80 9.02
C PHE A 86 -9.23 -22.27 9.06
N SER A 87 -9.64 -23.11 8.11
CA SER A 87 -9.27 -24.53 8.05
C SER A 87 -8.01 -24.81 7.21
N VAL A 88 -7.51 -23.83 6.44
CA VAL A 88 -6.39 -24.03 5.52
C VAL A 88 -5.06 -23.78 6.22
N GLN A 89 -4.22 -24.80 6.34
CA GLN A 89 -2.88 -24.69 6.95
C GLN A 89 -1.75 -24.67 5.90
N GLY A 90 -2.09 -24.45 4.63
CA GLY A 90 -1.10 -24.52 3.55
C GLY A 90 -0.11 -23.37 3.57
N ASN A 91 1.18 -23.68 3.38
CA ASN A 91 2.27 -22.72 3.21
C ASN A 91 2.01 -21.67 2.11
N TRP A 92 1.14 -21.98 1.16
CA TRP A 92 0.74 -21.05 0.10
C TRP A 92 0.06 -19.78 0.65
N VAL A 93 -0.65 -19.84 1.78
CA VAL A 93 -1.29 -18.66 2.40
C VAL A 93 -0.22 -17.67 2.89
N PHE A 94 0.87 -18.16 3.47
CA PHE A 94 2.03 -17.34 3.81
C PHE A 94 2.67 -16.72 2.57
N SER A 95 2.88 -17.51 1.52
CA SER A 95 3.44 -16.99 0.27
C SER A 95 2.56 -15.90 -0.34
N VAL A 96 1.24 -16.08 -0.36
CA VAL A 96 0.29 -15.09 -0.89
C VAL A 96 0.28 -13.83 -0.04
N THR A 97 0.23 -13.92 1.29
CA THR A 97 0.20 -12.74 2.17
C THR A 97 1.52 -11.96 2.12
N ARG A 98 2.67 -12.65 2.20
CA ARG A 98 4.01 -12.05 2.15
C ARG A 98 4.29 -11.38 0.81
N TRP A 99 4.18 -12.11 -0.30
CA TRP A 99 4.49 -11.56 -1.62
C TRP A 99 3.37 -10.67 -2.15
N GLY A 100 2.12 -10.98 -1.83
CA GLY A 100 0.97 -10.19 -2.24
C GLY A 100 0.94 -8.82 -1.56
N SER A 101 1.31 -8.71 -0.28
CA SER A 101 1.32 -7.41 0.40
C SER A 101 2.33 -6.41 -0.19
N LEU A 102 3.37 -6.86 -0.90
CA LEU A 102 4.26 -5.97 -1.66
C LEU A 102 3.52 -5.13 -2.70
N PHE A 103 2.40 -5.63 -3.25
CA PHE A 103 1.60 -4.89 -4.21
C PHE A 103 0.91 -3.64 -3.59
N LEU A 104 0.90 -3.49 -2.27
CA LEU A 104 0.55 -2.23 -1.60
C LEU A 104 1.66 -1.18 -1.72
N LEU A 105 2.92 -1.62 -1.77
CA LEU A 105 4.08 -0.74 -1.79
C LEU A 105 4.46 -0.29 -3.21
N ILE A 106 4.23 -1.15 -4.21
CA ILE A 106 4.60 -0.88 -5.61
C ILE A 106 4.00 0.43 -6.16
N PRO A 107 2.68 0.69 -6.09
CA PRO A 107 2.09 1.91 -6.64
C PRO A 107 2.68 3.20 -6.06
N PRO A 108 2.72 3.40 -4.72
CA PRO A 108 3.26 4.65 -4.18
C PRO A 108 4.76 4.79 -4.42
N LEU A 109 5.53 3.69 -4.52
CA LEU A 109 6.95 3.76 -4.90
C LEU A 109 7.14 4.24 -6.34
N ILE A 110 6.43 3.64 -7.31
CA ILE A 110 6.51 4.05 -8.73
C ILE A 110 6.17 5.53 -8.85
N GLU A 111 5.09 5.95 -8.20
CA GLU A 111 4.62 7.32 -8.23
C GLU A 111 5.62 8.30 -7.59
N PHE A 112 6.20 7.92 -6.45
CA PHE A 112 7.26 8.69 -5.80
C PHE A 112 8.48 8.88 -6.71
N LEU A 113 8.93 7.81 -7.38
CA LEU A 113 10.04 7.87 -8.33
C LEU A 113 9.75 8.79 -9.51
N ILE A 114 8.51 8.77 -10.04
CA ILE A 114 8.07 9.67 -11.11
C ILE A 114 8.13 11.13 -10.64
N LEU A 115 7.64 11.43 -9.44
CA LEU A 115 7.68 12.79 -8.89
C LEU A 115 9.10 13.32 -8.68
N VAL A 116 10.00 12.47 -8.18
CA VAL A 116 11.41 12.83 -7.95
C VAL A 116 12.13 13.10 -9.28
N LYS A 117 11.87 12.28 -10.31
CA LYS A 117 12.45 12.45 -11.65
C LYS A 117 11.88 13.67 -12.40
N SER A 118 10.66 14.10 -12.06
CA SER A 118 9.99 15.23 -12.70
C SER A 118 10.43 16.61 -12.19
N LYS A 119 11.60 16.73 -11.53
CA LYS A 119 12.18 18.05 -11.20
C LYS A 119 12.37 18.84 -12.51
N PRO A 120 11.97 20.13 -12.55
CA PRO A 120 12.05 20.93 -13.76
C PRO A 120 13.51 21.03 -14.20
N SER A 121 13.76 20.72 -15.48
CA SER A 121 14.96 21.20 -16.16
C SER A 121 15.03 22.70 -15.92
N VAL A 122 16.06 23.13 -15.19
CA VAL A 122 16.43 24.54 -15.11
C VAL A 122 16.55 25.03 -16.55
N ILE A 123 15.73 26.02 -16.87
CA ILE A 123 15.72 26.76 -18.14
C ILE A 123 17.17 27.06 -18.51
N ARG A 124 17.64 26.53 -19.64
CA ARG A 124 18.81 27.04 -20.36
C ARG A 124 18.30 27.80 -21.57
#